data_AF-F9X942-F1
#
_entry.id   AF-F9X942-F1
#
_cell.length_a   1.000
_cell.length_b   1.000
_cell.length_c   1.000
_cell.angle_alpha   90.00
_cell.angle_beta   90.00
_cell.angle_gamma   90.00
#
_symmetry.space_group_name_H-M   'P 1'
#
loop_
_entity.id
_entity.type
_entity.pdbx_description
1 polymer ?
#
loop_
_entity_poly.entity_id
_entity_poly.type
_entity_poly.pdbx_seq_one_letter_code
_entity_poly.pdbx_strand_id
1 'polypeptide(L)' 'MYICREETEKVSVYAEEDRKAAREELTKLQEAYKACVDGTDEQLAEEVKRRVGQRIRELEQGVNAMEELAMNQD' A
#
# COMPACT_ATOMS: atom_id res chain seq x y z
N MET A 1 -31.71 -12.64 -17.24
CA MET A 1 -31.00 -11.54 -16.58
C MET A 1 -29.89 -12.12 -15.70
N TYR A 2 -28.79 -12.57 -16.30
CA TYR A 2 -27.61 -13.12 -15.59
C TYR A 2 -26.36 -12.24 -15.75
N ILE A 3 -26.41 -11.23 -16.61
CA ILE A 3 -25.25 -10.42 -17.01
C ILE A 3 -24.87 -9.39 -15.93
N CYS A 4 -25.81 -8.99 -15.06
CA CYS A 4 -25.54 -7.96 -14.04
C CYS A 4 -24.74 -8.45 -12.83
N ARG A 5 -24.72 -9.75 -12.53
CA ARG A 5 -24.03 -10.30 -11.35
C ARG A 5 -22.56 -10.62 -11.60
N GLU A 6 -22.26 -11.24 -12.75
CA GLU A 6 -20.88 -11.60 -13.10
C GLU A 6 -19.99 -10.37 -13.32
N GLU A 7 -20.53 -9.29 -13.89
CA GLU A 7 -19.78 -8.04 -14.09
C GLU A 7 -19.49 -7.32 -12.76
N THR A 8 -20.43 -7.35 -11.80
CA THR A 8 -20.20 -6.75 -10.47
C THR A 8 -19.25 -7.59 -9.62
N GLU A 9 -19.34 -8.92 -9.67
CA GLU A 9 -18.40 -9.83 -8.99
C GLU A 9 -16.97 -9.73 -9.56
N LYS A 10 -16.81 -9.64 -10.89
CA LYS A 10 -15.48 -9.44 -11.48
C LYS A 10 -14.87 -8.12 -11.03
N VAL A 11 -15.62 -7.02 -11.11
CA VAL A 11 -15.15 -5.69 -10.70
C VAL A 11 -14.77 -5.66 -9.20
N SER A 12 -15.53 -6.34 -8.33
CA SER A 12 -15.20 -6.41 -6.91
C SER A 12 -13.95 -7.27 -6.63
N VAL A 13 -13.79 -8.40 -7.33
CA VAL A 13 -12.62 -9.29 -7.20
C VAL A 13 -11.34 -8.60 -7.67
N TYR A 14 -11.37 -7.91 -8.82
CA TYR A 14 -10.22 -7.11 -9.28
C TYR A 14 -9.84 -6.03 -8.27
N ALA A 15 -10.83 -5.33 -7.70
CA ALA A 15 -10.58 -4.31 -6.70
C ALA A 15 -10.00 -4.88 -5.39
N GLU A 16 -10.38 -6.09 -4.99
CA GLU A 16 -9.84 -6.77 -3.80
C GLU A 16 -8.41 -7.25 -4.00
N GLU A 17 -8.13 -7.88 -5.14
CA GLU A 17 -6.77 -8.31 -5.50
C GLU A 17 -5.82 -7.11 -5.63
N ASP A 18 -6.27 -6.00 -6.23
CA ASP A 18 -5.48 -4.77 -6.36
C ASP A 18 -5.15 -4.14 -5.00
N ARG A 19 -6.12 -4.11 -4.06
CA ARG A 19 -5.89 -3.62 -2.68
C ARG A 19 -4.86 -4.47 -1.96
N LYS A 20 -4.99 -5.80 -2.06
CA LYS A 20 -4.06 -6.74 -1.43
C LYS A 20 -2.65 -6.57 -2.01
N ALA A 21 -2.53 -6.47 -3.33
CA ALA A 21 -1.24 -6.23 -3.99
C ALA A 21 -0.61 -4.91 -3.55
N ALA A 22 -1.39 -3.82 -3.48
CA ALA A 22 -0.90 -2.53 -3.00
C ALA A 22 -0.40 -2.59 -1.55
N ARG A 23 -1.10 -3.31 -0.67
CA ARG A 23 -0.70 -3.50 0.73
C ARG A 23 0.57 -4.32 0.87
N GLU A 24 0.70 -5.40 0.11
CA GLU A 24 1.91 -6.25 0.09
C GLU A 24 3.13 -5.46 -0.39
N GLU A 25 3.00 -4.70 -1.47
CA GLU A 25 4.11 -3.89 -2.01
C GLU A 25 4.51 -2.75 -1.07
N LEU A 26 3.53 -2.07 -0.43
CA LEU A 26 3.83 -1.08 0.60
C LEU A 26 4.61 -1.70 1.77
N THR A 27 4.22 -2.91 2.19
CA THR A 27 4.90 -3.63 3.28
C THR A 27 6.37 -3.91 2.93
N LYS A 28 6.63 -4.44 1.73
CA LYS A 28 8.01 -4.68 1.24
C LYS A 28 8.83 -3.39 1.22
N LEU A 29 8.23 -2.28 0.78
CA LEU A 29 8.89 -0.98 0.76
C LEU A 29 9.21 -0.47 2.18
N GLN A 30 8.29 -0.64 3.13
CA GLN A 30 8.50 -0.27 4.54
C GLN A 30 9.61 -1.11 5.19
N GLU A 31 9.66 -2.41 4.90
CA GLU A 31 10.72 -3.31 5.36
C GLU A 31 12.09 -2.90 4.81
N ALA A 32 12.18 -2.62 3.50
CA ALA A 32 13.42 -2.15 2.87
C ALA A 32 13.86 -0.79 3.44
N TYR A 33 12.92 0.14 3.63
CA TYR A 33 13.18 1.43 4.28
C TYR A 33 13.72 1.23 5.69
N LYS A 34 13.09 0.36 6.48
CA LYS A 34 13.53 0.05 7.84
C LYS A 34 14.92 -0.58 7.86
N ALA A 35 15.21 -1.52 6.96
CA ALA A 35 16.53 -2.13 6.85
C ALA A 35 17.63 -1.10 6.54
N CYS A 36 17.33 -0.10 5.69
CA CYS A 36 18.26 1.00 5.41
C CYS A 36 18.43 1.93 6.63
N VAL A 37 17.35 2.22 7.35
CA VAL A 37 17.35 3.16 8.48
C VAL A 37 17.98 2.56 9.74
N ASP A 38 17.76 1.28 9.99
CA ASP A 38 18.31 0.55 11.14
C ASP A 38 19.72 -0.01 10.85
N GLY A 39 20.28 0.27 9.67
CA GLY A 39 21.62 -0.13 9.26
C GLY A 39 22.73 0.60 10.03
N THR A 40 23.96 0.10 9.90
CA THR A 40 25.14 0.66 10.60
C THR A 40 25.68 1.95 9.99
N ASP A 41 25.23 2.33 8.79
CA ASP A 41 25.64 3.56 8.12
C ASP A 41 24.67 4.69 8.46
N GLU A 42 25.01 5.47 9.49
CA GLU A 42 24.19 6.58 9.98
C GLU A 42 23.96 7.67 8.92
N GLN A 43 24.94 7.92 8.04
CA GLN A 43 24.82 8.96 7.01
C GLN A 43 23.82 8.54 5.93
N LEU A 44 23.88 7.28 5.50
CA LEU A 44 22.89 6.71 4.60
C LEU A 44 21.50 6.68 5.23
N ALA A 45 21.39 6.25 6.50
CA ALA A 45 20.13 6.18 7.22
C ALA A 45 19.43 7.56 7.31
N GLU A 46 20.19 8.62 7.63
CA GLU A 46 19.65 9.98 7.70
C GLU A 46 19.21 10.51 6.33
N GLU A 47 19.96 10.22 5.27
CA GLU A 47 19.58 10.63 3.91
C GLU A 47 18.31 9.90 3.44
N VAL A 48 18.20 8.60 3.71
CA VAL A 48 17.03 7.79 3.41
C VAL A 48 15.81 8.30 4.18
N LYS A 49 15.93 8.57 5.50
CA LYS A 49 14.85 9.18 6.30
C LYS A 49 14.34 10.47 5.70
N ARG A 50 15.24 11.38 5.32
CA ARG A 50 14.88 12.71 4.78
C ARG A 50 14.17 12.63 3.45
N ARG A 51 14.67 11.80 2.53
CA ARG A 51 14.14 11.72 1.17
C ARG A 51 12.91 10.84 1.05
N VAL A 52 12.90 9.70 1.74
CA VAL A 52 11.93 8.63 1.54
C VAL A 52 10.87 8.60 2.64
N GLY A 53 11.20 9.05 3.85
CA GLY A 53 10.30 8.96 5.01
C GLY A 53 8.95 9.67 4.82
N GLN A 54 8.91 10.80 4.12
CA GLN A 54 7.63 11.45 3.76
C GLN A 54 6.82 10.61 2.78
N ARG A 55 7.47 10.03 1.76
CA ARG A 55 6.80 9.22 0.73
C ARG A 55 6.20 7.94 1.29
N ILE A 56 6.87 7.30 2.25
CA ILE A 56 6.31 6.14 2.97
C ILE A 56 5.00 6.51 3.66
N ARG A 57 4.95 7.65 4.36
CA ARG A 57 3.73 8.11 5.05
C ARG A 57 2.60 8.43 4.08
N GLU A 58 2.92 9.07 2.96
CA GLU A 58 1.93 9.38 1.91
C GLU A 58 1.33 8.09 1.30
N LEU A 59 2.18 7.09 1.02
CA LEU A 59 1.73 5.80 0.51
C LEU A 59 0.90 5.03 1.53
N GLU A 60 1.30 5.05 2.80
CA GLU A 60 0.54 4.42 3.89
C GLU A 60 -0.85 5.02 4.05
N GLN A 61 -0.95 6.36 4.02
CA GLN A 61 -2.25 7.03 4.05
C GLN A 61 -3.09 6.70 2.81
N GLY A 62 -2.48 6.62 1.63
CA GLY A 62 -3.17 6.26 0.40
C GLY A 62 -3.73 4.84 0.41
N VAL A 63 -2.96 3.86 0.90
CA VAL A 63 -3.43 2.47 1.04
C VAL A 63 -4.52 2.36 2.09
N ASN A 64 -4.36 2.99 3.26
CA ASN A 64 -5.38 2.98 4.31
C ASN A 64 -6.70 3.61 3.82
N ALA A 65 -6.64 4.74 3.09
CA ALA A 65 -7.83 5.36 2.53
C ALA A 65 -8.52 4.45 1.48
N MET A 66 -7.74 3.70 0.70
CA MET A 66 -8.27 2.73 -0.26
C MET A 66 -8.97 1.56 0.45
N GLU A 67 -8.42 1.07 1.56
CA GLU A 67 -9.02 0.03 2.39
C GLU A 67 -10.30 0.52 3.09
N GLU A 68 -10.29 1.73 3.65
CA GLU A 68 -11.45 2.35 4.29
C GLU A 68 -12.61 2.57 3.30
N LEU A 69 -12.33 3.02 2.08
CA LEU A 69 -13.35 3.17 1.06
C LEU A 69 -13.99 1.83 0.67
N ALA A 70 -13.21 0.75 0.64
CA ALA A 70 -13.75 -0.58 0.36
C ALA A 70 -14.66 -1.08 1.49
N MET A 71 -14.30 -0.84 2.76
CA MET A 71 -15.12 -1.23 3.91
C MET A 71 -16.42 -0.44 4.04
N ASN A 72 -16.47 0.79 3.52
CA ASN A 72 -17.67 1.64 3.54
C ASN A 72 -18.56 1.50 2.29
N GLN A 73 -18.15 0.69 1.31
CA GLN A 73 -18.92 0.39 0.09
C GLN A 73 -19.73 -0.92 0.18
N ASP A 74 -19.63 -1.65 1.30
CA ASP A 74 -20.47 -2.80 1.67
C ASP A 74 -21.80 -2.40 2.32
#